data_AF-F9XPH5-F1
#
_entry.id   AF-F9XPH5-F1
#
_cell.length_a   1.000
_cell.length_b   1.000
_cell.length_c   1.000
_cell.angle_alpha   90.00
_cell.angle_beta   90.00
_cell.angle_gamma   90.00
#
_symmetry.space_group_name_H-M   'P 1'
#
loop_
_entity.id
_entity.type
_entity.pdbx_description
1 polymer ?
#
loop_
_entity_poly.entity_id
_entity_poly.type
_entity_poly.pdbx_seq_one_letter_code
_entity_poly.pdbx_strand_id
1 'polypeptide(L)' 'MAPLATEDYYLLLGVEHTATLDEITKSYRRLSLKLHPDRNKQPNATSEFQRLGLAHETLRDPTQRREYD' A
#
# COMPACT_ATOMS: atom_id res chain seq x y z
N MET A 1 11.47 1.64 20.89
CA MET A 1 11.69 0.34 20.21
C MET A 1 10.64 0.25 19.11
N ALA A 2 11.01 0.44 17.85
CA ALA A 2 10.10 0.29 16.72
C ALA A 2 10.83 -0.53 15.65
N PRO A 3 10.31 -1.68 15.22
CA PRO A 3 10.96 -2.50 14.21
C PRO A 3 10.71 -1.87 12.83
N LEU A 4 11.80 -1.39 12.23
CA LEU A 4 11.83 -0.58 11.01
C LEU A 4 11.86 -1.41 9.71
N ALA A 5 10.99 -2.42 9.58
CA ALA A 5 11.08 -3.34 8.43
C ALA A 5 9.74 -3.69 7.76
N THR A 6 8.61 -3.41 8.40
CA THR A 6 7.26 -3.63 7.85
C THR A 6 6.71 -2.40 7.12
N GLU A 7 7.52 -1.34 7.06
CA GLU A 7 7.10 0.03 6.75
C GLU A 7 6.84 0.29 5.27
N ASP A 8 7.38 -0.50 4.34
CA ASP A 8 7.23 -0.20 2.91
C ASP A 8 5.76 -0.27 2.46
N TYR A 9 4.98 -1.30 2.84
CA TYR A 9 3.59 -1.44 2.39
C TYR A 9 2.65 -0.40 3.02
N TYR A 10 2.81 -0.12 4.31
CA TYR A 10 2.03 0.91 5.01
C TYR A 10 2.37 2.31 4.48
N LEU A 11 3.66 2.63 4.25
CA LEU A 11 4.05 3.89 3.62
C LEU A 11 3.58 3.98 2.16
N LEU A 12 3.64 2.89 1.39
CA LEU A 12 3.15 2.85 0.00
C LEU A 12 1.67 3.15 -0.10
N LEU A 13 0.87 2.54 0.78
CA LEU A 13 -0.55 2.82 0.89
C LEU A 13 -0.83 4.14 1.60
N GLY A 14 0.17 4.79 2.19
CA GLY A 14 0.01 6.02 2.96
C GLY A 14 -0.95 5.84 4.14
N VAL A 15 -0.90 4.67 4.78
CA VAL A 15 -1.76 4.29 5.91
C VAL A 15 -0.90 3.95 7.12
N GLU A 16 -1.47 4.14 8.31
CA GLU A 16 -0.79 3.85 9.56
C GLU A 16 -0.72 2.33 9.82
N HIS A 17 0.20 1.89 10.68
CA HIS A 17 0.33 0.46 11.04
C HIS A 17 -0.92 -0.11 11.72
N THR A 18 -1.65 0.77 12.40
CA THR A 18 -2.95 0.52 13.04
C THR A 18 -4.13 0.58 12.05
N ALA A 19 -3.88 0.88 10.78
CA ALA A 19 -4.93 1.09 9.78
C ALA A 19 -5.77 -0.17 9.60
N THR A 20 -7.08 0.07 9.51
CA THR A 20 -8.06 -0.98 9.26
C THR A 20 -8.12 -1.33 7.77
N LEU A 21 -8.69 -2.50 7.48
CA LEU A 21 -8.99 -2.96 6.13
C LEU A 21 -9.75 -1.94 5.26
N ASP A 22 -10.65 -1.17 5.89
CA ASP A 22 -11.40 -0.08 5.22
C ASP A 22 -10.47 1.07 4.82
N GLU A 23 -9.54 1.46 5.70
CA GLU A 23 -8.56 2.53 5.42
C GLU A 23 -7.57 2.10 4.34
N ILE A 24 -7.05 0.88 4.42
CA ILE A 24 -6.18 0.30 3.39
C ILE A 24 -6.87 0.35 2.02
N THR A 25 -8.14 -0.05 1.95
CA THR A 25 -8.92 -0.05 0.71
C THR A 25 -9.24 1.37 0.21
N LYS A 26 -9.59 2.29 1.11
CA LYS A 26 -9.81 3.71 0.77
C LYS A 26 -8.55 4.36 0.21
N SER A 27 -7.42 4.18 0.89
CA SER A 27 -6.15 4.77 0.48
C SER A 27 -5.65 4.16 -0.82
N TYR A 28 -5.76 2.84 -1.01
CA TYR A 28 -5.49 2.18 -2.29
C TYR A 28 -6.27 2.82 -3.44
N ARG A 29 -7.57 3.06 -3.26
CA ARG A 29 -8.42 3.70 -4.27
C ARG A 29 -7.96 5.13 -4.58
N ARG A 30 -7.60 5.88 -3.55
CA ARG A 30 -7.13 7.27 -3.66
C ARG A 30 -5.76 7.37 -4.33
N LEU A 31 -4.86 6.45 -4.01
CA LEU A 31 -3.52 6.36 -4.57
C LEU A 31 -3.54 5.80 -5.99
N SER A 32 -4.36 4.80 -6.30
CA SER A 32 -4.55 4.32 -7.68
C SER A 32 -4.97 5.45 -8.63
N LEU A 33 -5.81 6.38 -8.18
CA LEU A 33 -6.20 7.55 -8.98
C LEU A 33 -5.07 8.59 -9.12
N LYS A 34 -4.20 8.72 -8.11
CA LYS A 34 -3.03 9.63 -8.14
C LYS A 34 -1.86 9.08 -8.95
N LEU A 35 -1.57 7.79 -8.78
CA LEU A 35 -0.50 7.03 -9.44
C LEU A 35 -0.93 6.53 -10.81
N HIS A 36 -2.14 6.85 -11.26
CA HIS A 36 -2.67 6.41 -12.53
C HIS A 36 -1.71 6.80 -13.67
N PRO A 37 -1.20 5.85 -14.47
CA PRO A 37 -0.18 6.10 -15.48
C PRO A 37 -0.62 7.09 -16.58
N ASP A 38 -1.94 7.23 -16.75
CA ASP A 38 -2.55 8.23 -17.65
C ASP A 38 -2.29 9.67 -17.22
N ARG A 39 -2.27 9.93 -15.90
CA ARG A 39 -2.01 11.27 -15.33
C ARG A 39 -0.56 11.45 -14.91
N ASN A 40 0.12 10.35 -14.57
CA ASN A 40 1.49 10.38 -14.10
C ASN A 40 2.39 9.57 -15.05
N LYS A 41 3.02 10.24 -16.01
CA LYS A 41 3.95 9.64 -16.99
C LYS A 41 5.34 9.37 -16.40
N GLN A 42 5.45 9.24 -15.09
CA GLN A 42 6.73 8.94 -14.47
C GLN A 42 7.04 7.45 -14.61
N PRO A 43 8.31 7.09 -14.91
CA PRO A 43 8.72 5.69 -15.01
C PRO A 43 8.48 4.92 -13.70
N ASN A 44 8.41 5.63 -12.58
CA ASN A 44 8.18 5.05 -11.27
C ASN A 44 6.69 4.77 -10.98
N ALA A 45 5.75 5.33 -11.75
CA ALA A 45 4.31 5.14 -11.54
C ALA A 45 3.90 3.67 -11.67
N THR A 46 4.50 2.95 -12.63
CA THR A 46 4.28 1.50 -12.79
C THR A 46 4.78 0.71 -11.57
N SER A 47 5.98 1.01 -11.08
CA SER A 47 6.53 0.34 -9.90
C SER A 47 5.75 0.67 -8.63
N GLU A 48 5.34 1.92 -8.44
CA GLU A 48 4.51 2.32 -7.31
C GLU A 48 3.14 1.65 -7.39
N PHE A 49 2.51 1.59 -8.56
CA PHE A 49 1.22 0.92 -8.73
C PHE A 49 1.30 -0.59 -8.46
N GLN A 50 2.36 -1.27 -8.93
CA GLN A 50 2.60 -2.68 -8.62
C GLN A 50 2.79 -2.90 -7.12
N ARG A 51 3.62 -2.07 -6.47
CA ARG A 51 3.84 -2.15 -5.02
C ARG A 51 2.57 -1.84 -4.23
N LEU A 52 1.75 -0.89 -4.69
CA LEU A 52 0.46 -0.53 -4.07
C LEU A 52 -0.52 -1.70 -4.11
N GLY A 53 -0.55 -2.44 -5.22
CA GLY A 53 -1.33 -3.66 -5.38
C GLY A 53 -0.86 -4.79 -4.46
N LEU A 54 0.46 -5.04 -4.40
CA LEU A 54 1.06 -6.01 -3.49
C LEU A 54 0.77 -5.67 -2.03
N ALA A 55 0.99 -4.41 -1.63
CA ALA A 55 0.70 -3.91 -0.30
C ALA A 55 -0.78 -4.10 0.07
N HIS A 56 -1.69 -3.76 -0.85
CA HIS A 56 -3.12 -3.97 -0.64
C HIS A 56 -3.46 -5.44 -0.47
N GLU A 57 -2.92 -6.33 -1.30
CA GLU A 57 -3.18 -7.77 -1.23
C GLU A 57 -2.66 -8.40 0.06
N THR A 58 -1.45 -8.03 0.50
CA THR A 58 -0.86 -8.50 1.76
C THR A 58 -1.61 -7.95 2.98
N LEU A 59 -1.94 -6.65 3.02
CA LEU A 59 -2.59 -6.05 4.19
C LEU A 59 -4.11 -6.27 4.24
N ARG A 60 -4.73 -6.57 3.09
CA ARG A 60 -6.15 -6.94 2.99
C ARG A 60 -6.42 -8.30 3.62
N ASP A 61 -5.51 -9.25 3.46
CA ASP A 61 -5.70 -10.57 4.02
C ASP A 61 -5.19 -10.59 5.47
N PRO A 62 -6.04 -10.85 6.47
CA PRO A 62 -5.61 -10.86 7.86
C PRO A 62 -4.60 -11.97 8.17
N THR A 63 -4.56 -13.03 7.34
CA THR A 63 -3.56 -14.10 7.45
C THR A 63 -2.23 -13.61 6.90
N GLN A 64 -2.20 -13.09 5.67
CA GLN A 64 -0.96 -12.55 5.09
C GLN A 64 -0.42 -11.37 5.89
N ARG A 65 -1.30 -10.49 6.41
CA ARG A 65 -0.92 -9.39 7.29
C ARG A 65 -0.23 -9.93 8.53
N ARG A 66 -0.75 -10.99 9.17
CA ARG A 66 -0.11 -11.61 10.34
C ARG A 66 1.21 -12.31 10.05
N GLU A 67 1.38 -12.86 8.85
CA GLU A 67 2.65 -13.46 8.44
C GLU A 67 3.69 -12.41 8.02
N TYR A 68 3.23 -11.20 7.66
CA TYR A 68 4.05 -10.09 7.24
C TYR A 68 4.43 -9.12 8.39
N ASP A 69 3.54 -8.92 9.35
CA ASP A 69 3.69 -8.07 10.55
C ASP A 69 4.59 -8.72 11.62
#